data_AF-A0A2V8TSL2-F1
#
_entry.id   AF-A0A2V8TSL2-F1
#
_cell.length_a   1.000
_cell.length_b   1.000
_cell.length_c   1.000
_cell.angle_alpha   90.00
_cell.angle_beta   90.00
_cell.angle_gamma   90.00
#
_symmetry.space_group_name_H-M   'P 1'
#
loop_
_entity.id
_entity.type
_entity.pdbx_description
1 polymer ?
#
loop_
_entity_poly.entity_id
_entity_poly.type
_entity_poly.pdbx_seq_one_letter_code
_entity_poly.pdbx_strand_id
1 'polypeptide(L)' 'RRVRQGVNLGLRATLSDIGQTVAENFGTRIVKGASFLPQLAQ' A
#
# COMPACT_ATOMS: atom_id res chain seq x y z
N ARG A 1 9.08 -9.51 -9.07
CA ARG A 1 8.97 -9.05 -7.68
C ARG A 1 8.33 -10.16 -6.85
N ARG A 2 8.94 -10.59 -5.74
CA ARG A 2 8.30 -11.52 -4.79
C ARG A 2 7.60 -10.71 -3.70
N VAL A 3 6.45 -11.19 -3.24
CA VAL A 3 5.71 -10.58 -2.14
C VAL A 3 6.13 -11.25 -0.83
N ARG A 4 6.40 -10.44 0.19
CA ARG A 4 6.62 -10.93 1.56
C ARG A 4 5.28 -11.28 2.20
N GLN A 5 5.12 -12.52 2.64
CA GLN A 5 3.91 -12.99 3.30
C GLN A 5 4.00 -12.86 4.82
N GLY A 6 2.85 -12.67 5.48
CA GLY A 6 2.76 -12.64 6.95
C GLY A 6 3.43 -11.44 7.64
N VAL A 7 3.74 -10.36 6.90
CA VAL A 7 4.38 -9.18 7.46
C VAL A 7 3.36 -8.31 8.20
N ASN A 8 3.68 -7.93 9.44
CA ASN A 8 2.94 -6.89 10.14
C ASN A 8 3.26 -5.52 9.53
N LEU A 9 2.29 -4.92 8.85
CA LEU A 9 2.42 -3.60 8.20
C LEU A 9 2.04 -2.43 9.14
N GLY A 10 1.62 -2.75 10.37
CA GLY A 10 1.14 -1.79 11.37
C GLY A 10 -0.28 -1.29 11.09
N LEU A 11 -0.75 -0.38 11.97
CA LEU A 11 -2.05 0.27 11.82
C LEU A 11 -2.02 1.23 10.62
N ARG A 12 -3.12 1.30 9.86
CA ARG A 12 -3.36 2.31 8.82
C ARG A 12 -4.17 3.46 9.39
N ALA A 13 -3.73 4.68 9.11
CA ALA A 13 -4.37 5.87 9.67
C ALA A 13 -5.74 6.12 9.04
N THR A 14 -5.98 5.57 7.84
CA THR A 14 -7.23 5.75 7.11
C THR A 14 -7.47 4.62 6.11
N LEU A 15 -8.74 4.33 5.80
CA LEU A 15 -9.12 3.38 4.74
C LEU A 15 -8.57 3.79 3.36
N SER A 16 -8.29 5.09 3.16
CA SER A 16 -7.69 5.56 1.92
C SER A 16 -6.28 4.99 1.66
N ASP A 17 -5.58 4.49 2.68
CA ASP A 17 -4.26 3.84 2.52
C ASP A 17 -4.35 2.58 1.63
N ILE A 18 -5.47 1.86 1.69
CA ILE A 18 -5.75 0.72 0.81
C ILE A 18 -5.92 1.22 -0.63
N GLY A 19 -6.78 2.24 -0.82
CA GLY A 19 -7.04 2.82 -2.14
C GLY A 19 -5.77 3.40 -2.79
N GLN A 20 -4.93 4.08 -2.02
CA GLN A 20 -3.67 4.63 -2.51
C GLN A 20 -2.65 3.53 -2.85
N THR A 21 -2.66 2.41 -2.12
CA THR A 21 -1.82 1.25 -2.45
C THR A 21 -2.23 0.60 -3.78
N VAL A 22 -3.54 0.45 -4.01
CA VAL A 22 -4.07 -0.03 -5.30
C VAL A 22 -3.72 0.96 -6.40
N ALA A 23 -3.93 2.26 -6.17
CA ALA A 23 -3.63 3.31 -7.14
C ALA A 23 -2.16 3.27 -7.58
N GLU A 24 -1.21 3.19 -6.63
CA GLU A 24 0.22 3.09 -6.94
C GLU A 24 0.55 1.84 -7.75
N ASN A 25 -0.07 0.69 -7.45
CA ASN A 25 0.14 -0.55 -8.19
C ASN A 25 -0.23 -0.43 -9.68
N PHE A 26 -1.15 0.46 -10.02
CA PHE A 26 -1.59 0.72 -11.39
C PHE A 26 -1.05 2.06 -11.95
N GLY A 27 -0.06 2.67 -11.31
CA GLY A 27 0.56 3.91 -11.80
C GLY A 27 -0.34 5.14 -11.69
N THR A 28 -1.30 5.13 -10.77
CA THR A 28 -2.22 6.24 -10.51
C THR A 28 -2.09 6.75 -9.06
N ARG A 29 -2.83 7.80 -8.71
CA ARG A 29 -2.78 8.41 -7.38
C ARG A 29 -4.16 8.94 -6.95
N ILE A 30 -4.49 8.78 -5.68
CA ILE A 30 -5.62 9.45 -5.04
C ILE A 30 -5.12 10.57 -4.11
N VAL A 31 -6.03 11.48 -3.75
CA VAL A 31 -5.68 12.69 -2.99
C VAL A 31 -5.26 12.37 -1.55
N LYS A 32 -5.86 11.35 -0.94
CA LYS A 32 -5.67 11.00 0.47
C LYS A 32 -5.18 9.56 0.60
N GLY A 33 -4.33 9.31 1.59
CA GLY A 33 -3.84 8.00 1.96
C GLY A 33 -2.35 7.83 1.67
N ALA A 34 -1.73 6.88 2.37
CA ALA A 34 -0.33 6.50 2.22
C ALA A 34 -0.27 5.04 1.74
N SER A 35 0.41 4.82 0.62
CA SER A 35 0.59 3.48 0.09
C SER A 35 1.55 2.67 0.95
N PHE A 36 1.24 1.38 1.12
CA PHE A 36 2.13 0.39 1.71
C PHE A 36 2.70 -0.59 0.67
N LEU A 37 2.52 -0.31 -0.64
CA LEU A 37 3.05 -1.16 -1.72
C LEU A 37 4.57 -1.41 -1.63
N PRO A 38 5.42 -0.41 -1.28
CA PRO A 38 6.86 -0.63 -1.14
C PRO A 38 7.20 -1.60 0.01
N GLN A 39 6.31 -1.73 1.00
CA GLN A 39 6.51 -2.62 2.14
C GLN A 39 6.20 -4.08 1.79
N LEU A 40 5.43 -4.32 0.71
CA LEU A 40 5.09 -5.67 0.25
C LEU A 40 6.20 -6.34 -0.57
N ALA A 41 7.01 -5.54 -1.27
CA ALA A 41 8.05 -6.05 -2.17
C ALA A 41 9.37 -6.36 -1.45
N GLN A 42 10.01 -7.46 -1.87
CA GLN A 42 11.45 -7.68 -1.82
C GLN A 42 12.00 -7.62 -3.24
#